data_AF-D2B3S9-F1
#
_entry.id   AF-D2B3S9-F1
#
_cell.length_a   1.000
_cell.length_b   1.000
_cell.length_c   1.000
_cell.angle_alpha   90.00
_cell.angle_beta   90.00
_cell.angle_gamma   90.00
#
_symmetry.space_group_name_H-M   'P 1'
#
loop_
_entity.id
_entity.type
_entity.pdbx_description
1 polymer ?
#
loop_
_entity_poly.entity_id
_entity_poly.type
_entity_poly.pdbx_seq_one_letter_code
_entity_poly.pdbx_strand_id
1 'polypeptide(L)'
;MTISLLPLLVSGTLVTAGVTLLLERSLIRLLVGVILLGNGVNLLILTVGGPVGEPPILGRSDPERMADPLPQAMVLTSIVITLGVTAFLLAVVHRSWQLTGGDEVQDDTEDRRVRLRARRGELTQAVLAKQDAYRRLVREQREELARLEAARHEREHREAQELERQILDVNVDLGRWLQAHKDAGLSSEQIEERLAEARRAEAASKESRQERVGKLRAEFARREREQAEREREIRRRFRIRQREARKQMRAAIRADRERQARAQDPDLEGDD
;
A
#
# COMPACT_ATOMS: atom_id res chain seq x y z
N MET A 1 -41.27 -49.53 -0.37
CA MET A 1 -40.43 -49.66 -1.57
C MET A 1 -39.15 -50.37 -1.18
N THR A 2 -38.88 -51.55 -1.72
CA THR A 2 -37.60 -52.24 -1.53
C THR A 2 -36.70 -51.86 -2.71
N ILE A 3 -35.81 -50.90 -2.51
CA ILE A 3 -34.81 -50.56 -3.53
C ILE A 3 -33.80 -51.71 -3.59
N SER A 4 -33.57 -52.27 -4.78
CA SER A 4 -32.55 -53.29 -4.95
C SER A 4 -31.16 -52.67 -4.77
N LEU A 5 -30.36 -53.23 -3.86
CA LEU A 5 -29.03 -52.72 -3.52
C LEU A 5 -28.06 -52.77 -4.71
N LEU A 6 -28.20 -53.76 -5.59
CA LEU A 6 -27.31 -53.96 -6.73
C LEU A 6 -27.33 -52.80 -7.74
N PRO A 7 -28.47 -52.39 -8.34
CA PRO A 7 -28.49 -51.27 -9.27
C PRO A 7 -28.13 -49.93 -8.61
N LEU A 8 -28.39 -49.80 -7.30
CA LEU A 8 -27.95 -48.64 -6.53
C LEU A 8 -26.41 -48.56 -6.41
N LEU A 9 -25.75 -49.67 -6.08
CA LEU A 9 -24.29 -49.72 -6.02
C LEU A 9 -23.64 -49.55 -7.40
N VAL A 10 -24.22 -50.15 -8.43
CA VAL A 10 -23.75 -50.00 -9.81
C VAL A 10 -23.85 -48.54 -10.26
N SER A 11 -25.02 -47.90 -10.11
CA SER A 11 -25.18 -46.47 -10.45
C SER A 11 -24.23 -45.57 -9.66
N GLY A 12 -24.06 -45.79 -8.36
CA GLY A 12 -23.10 -45.05 -7.54
C GLY A 12 -21.65 -45.21 -8.00
N THR A 13 -21.25 -46.43 -8.40
CA THR A 13 -19.90 -46.70 -8.93
C THR A 13 -19.70 -46.01 -10.29
N LEU A 14 -20.67 -46.07 -11.20
CA LEU A 14 -20.61 -45.36 -12.49
C LEU A 14 -20.51 -43.84 -12.31
N VAL A 15 -21.30 -43.26 -11.39
CA VAL A 15 -21.24 -41.83 -11.10
C VAL A 15 -19.89 -41.44 -10.51
N THR A 16 -19.38 -42.22 -9.56
CA THR A 16 -18.07 -41.98 -8.93
C THR A 16 -16.95 -42.06 -9.97
N ALA A 17 -16.92 -43.11 -10.78
CA ALA A 17 -15.93 -43.26 -11.85
C ALA A 17 -16.05 -42.12 -12.89
N GLY A 18 -17.27 -41.74 -13.25
CA GLY A 18 -17.53 -40.62 -14.16
C GLY A 18 -16.98 -39.30 -13.64
N VAL A 19 -17.24 -38.98 -12.36
CA VAL A 19 -16.71 -37.77 -11.71
C VAL A 19 -15.19 -37.80 -11.62
N THR A 20 -14.58 -38.93 -11.26
CA THR A 20 -13.12 -39.05 -11.21
C THR A 20 -12.48 -38.79 -12.58
N LEU A 21 -13.06 -39.32 -13.66
CA LEU A 21 -12.57 -39.09 -15.02
C LEU A 21 -12.78 -37.63 -15.50
N LEU A 22 -13.83 -36.96 -15.02
CA LEU A 22 -14.05 -35.53 -15.32
C LEU A 22 -12.99 -34.61 -14.72
N LEU A 23 -12.29 -35.05 -13.68
CA LEU A 23 -11.20 -34.29 -13.04
C LEU A 23 -9.85 -34.48 -13.74
N GLU A 24 -9.76 -35.37 -14.72
CA GLU A 24 -8.53 -35.63 -15.44
C GLU A 24 -8.27 -34.59 -16.54
N ARG A 25 -6.99 -34.39 -16.89
CA ARG A 25 -6.57 -33.42 -17.91
C ARG A 25 -6.81 -33.88 -19.36
N SER A 26 -7.13 -35.14 -19.61
CA SER A 26 -7.33 -35.67 -20.98
C SER A 26 -8.77 -35.52 -21.43
N LEU A 27 -8.99 -34.99 -22.65
CA LEU A 27 -10.34 -34.77 -23.17
C LEU A 27 -11.06 -36.09 -23.48
N ILE A 28 -10.36 -37.15 -23.89
CA ILE A 28 -10.93 -38.50 -24.07
C ILE A 28 -11.39 -39.06 -22.72
N ARG A 29 -10.60 -38.90 -21.65
CA ARG A 29 -11.00 -39.31 -20.30
C ARG A 29 -12.22 -38.52 -19.83
N LEU A 30 -12.27 -37.21 -20.07
CA LEU A 30 -13.44 -36.36 -19.82
C LEU A 30 -14.67 -36.86 -20.59
N LEU A 31 -14.53 -37.19 -21.88
CA LEU A 31 -15.61 -37.74 -22.71
C LEU A 31 -16.19 -39.04 -22.13
N VAL A 32 -15.31 -39.98 -21.76
CA VAL A 32 -15.71 -41.24 -21.12
C VAL A 32 -16.37 -40.98 -19.77
N GLY A 33 -15.88 -39.98 -19.02
CA GLY A 33 -16.48 -39.53 -17.77
C GLY A 33 -17.93 -39.06 -17.91
N VAL A 34 -18.21 -38.22 -18.92
CA VAL A 34 -19.58 -37.76 -19.24
C VAL A 34 -20.49 -38.94 -19.60
N ILE A 35 -20.01 -39.89 -20.40
CA ILE A 35 -20.78 -41.08 -20.78
C ILE A 35 -21.09 -41.93 -19.54
N LEU A 36 -20.10 -42.23 -18.70
CA LEU A 36 -20.30 -43.03 -17.49
C LEU A 36 -21.26 -42.36 -16.50
N LEU A 37 -21.10 -41.06 -16.29
CA LEU A 37 -21.98 -40.28 -15.42
C LEU A 37 -23.43 -40.30 -15.94
N GLY A 38 -23.64 -40.07 -17.24
CA GLY A 38 -24.97 -40.12 -17.85
C GLY A 38 -25.63 -41.50 -17.70
N ASN A 39 -24.87 -42.58 -17.93
CA ASN A 39 -25.37 -43.94 -17.73
C ASN A 39 -25.68 -44.24 -16.25
N GLY A 40 -24.83 -43.80 -15.32
CA GLY A 40 -25.06 -43.95 -13.88
C GLY A 40 -26.32 -43.25 -13.41
N VAL A 41 -26.54 -42.00 -13.86
CA VAL A 41 -27.76 -41.23 -13.55
C VAL A 41 -29.00 -41.86 -14.19
N ASN A 42 -28.92 -42.35 -15.42
CA ASN A 42 -30.04 -43.03 -16.07
C ASN A 42 -30.46 -44.30 -15.32
N LEU A 43 -29.49 -45.10 -14.86
CA LEU A 43 -29.75 -46.26 -14.02
C LEU A 43 -30.34 -45.87 -12.67
N LEU A 44 -29.87 -44.78 -12.07
CA LEU A 44 -30.40 -44.28 -10.80
C LEU A 44 -31.87 -43.85 -10.93
N ILE A 45 -32.22 -43.12 -12.00
CA ILE A 45 -33.61 -42.71 -12.30
C ILE A 45 -34.50 -43.95 -12.45
N LEU A 46 -34.06 -44.96 -13.19
CA LEU A 46 -34.82 -46.21 -13.36
C LEU A 46 -35.01 -46.95 -12.02
N THR A 47 -33.98 -46.94 -11.17
CA THR A 47 -33.99 -47.64 -9.87
C THR A 47 -34.92 -46.98 -8.87
N VAL A 48 -35.04 -45.66 -8.89
CA VAL A 48 -35.95 -44.90 -8.03
C VAL A 48 -37.38 -44.86 -8.60
N GLY A 49 -37.52 -45.06 -9.91
CA GLY A 49 -38.76 -44.95 -10.68
C GLY A 49 -39.86 -45.96 -10.37
N GLY A 50 -39.62 -46.97 -9.54
CA GLY A 50 -40.65 -47.92 -9.09
C GLY A 50 -40.26 -49.39 -9.28
N PRO A 51 -41.15 -50.32 -8.87
CA PRO A 51 -40.91 -51.75 -9.01
C PRO A 51 -40.89 -52.19 -10.49
N VAL A 52 -40.26 -53.34 -10.74
CA VAL A 52 -40.27 -53.98 -12.07
C VAL A 52 -41.72 -54.36 -12.42
N GLY A 53 -42.19 -53.87 -13.56
CA GLY A 53 -43.52 -54.15 -14.10
C GLY A 53 -43.47 -54.55 -15.57
N GLU A 54 -44.64 -54.85 -16.14
CA GLU A 54 -44.82 -55.10 -17.56
C GLU A 54 -44.61 -53.81 -18.38
N PRO A 55 -44.24 -53.90 -19.68
CA PRO A 55 -44.04 -52.73 -20.52
C PRO A 55 -45.28 -51.83 -20.53
N PRO A 56 -45.15 -50.49 -20.45
CA PRO A 56 -46.28 -49.55 -20.44
C PRO A 56 -46.86 -49.36 -21.86
N ILE A 57 -47.35 -50.45 -22.45
CA ILE A 57 -47.96 -50.50 -23.78
C ILE A 57 -49.43 -50.88 -23.62
N LEU A 58 -50.32 -49.95 -23.96
CA LEU A 58 -51.76 -50.15 -23.89
C LEU A 58 -52.19 -51.35 -24.74
N GLY A 59 -53.07 -52.19 -24.20
CA GLY A 59 -53.59 -53.39 -24.87
C GLY A 59 -52.64 -54.60 -24.90
N ARG A 60 -51.42 -54.48 -24.36
CA ARG A 60 -50.47 -55.59 -24.25
C ARG A 60 -50.22 -56.03 -22.80
N SER A 61 -50.28 -55.09 -21.87
CA SER A 61 -50.01 -55.30 -20.45
C SER A 61 -51.22 -54.91 -19.61
N ASP A 62 -51.39 -55.55 -18.46
CA ASP A 62 -52.42 -55.18 -17.48
C ASP A 62 -52.08 -53.81 -16.86
N PRO A 63 -52.97 -52.80 -16.89
CA PRO A 63 -52.71 -51.48 -16.30
C PRO A 63 -52.20 -51.51 -14.85
N GLU A 64 -52.61 -52.50 -14.04
CA GLU A 64 -52.16 -52.63 -12.66
C GLU A 64 -50.75 -53.22 -12.52
N ARG A 65 -50.24 -53.86 -13.58
CA ARG A 65 -48.92 -54.52 -13.61
C ARG A 65 -47.90 -53.75 -14.44
N MET A 66 -48.30 -52.64 -15.07
CA MET A 66 -47.42 -51.79 -15.86
C MET A 66 -46.34 -51.10 -15.00
N ALA A 67 -45.13 -51.05 -15.54
CA ALA A 67 -44.09 -50.18 -15.00
C ALA A 67 -44.43 -48.70 -15.24
N ASP A 68 -43.96 -47.81 -14.36
CA ASP A 68 -44.18 -46.37 -14.50
C ASP A 68 -43.58 -45.86 -15.83
N PRO A 69 -44.38 -45.24 -16.73
CA PRO A 69 -43.89 -44.71 -17.99
C PRO A 69 -43.07 -43.43 -17.84
N LEU A 70 -43.19 -42.70 -16.72
CA LEU A 70 -42.54 -41.41 -16.55
C LEU A 70 -40.99 -41.53 -16.47
N PRO A 71 -40.40 -42.38 -15.61
CA PRO A 71 -38.94 -42.61 -15.60
C PRO A 71 -38.41 -43.10 -16.96
N GLN A 72 -39.19 -43.90 -17.69
CA GLN A 72 -38.79 -44.43 -18.99
C GLN A 72 -38.69 -43.32 -20.06
N ALA A 73 -39.66 -42.42 -20.11
CA ALA A 73 -39.64 -41.26 -21.01
C ALA A 73 -38.48 -40.29 -20.65
N MET A 74 -38.21 -40.08 -19.37
CA MET A 74 -37.09 -39.27 -18.91
C MET A 74 -35.74 -39.84 -19.33
N VAL A 75 -35.53 -41.15 -19.15
CA VAL A 75 -34.28 -41.82 -19.54
C VAL A 75 -34.10 -41.80 -21.06
N LEU A 76 -35.15 -42.03 -21.85
CA LEU A 76 -35.08 -41.93 -23.31
C LEU A 76 -34.60 -40.54 -23.77
N THR A 77 -35.12 -39.49 -23.14
CA THR A 77 -34.72 -38.10 -23.42
C THR A 77 -33.25 -37.87 -23.04
N SER A 78 -32.86 -38.34 -21.85
CA SER A 78 -31.47 -38.24 -21.36
C SER A 78 -30.47 -38.95 -22.30
N ILE A 79 -30.83 -40.11 -22.85
CA ILE A 79 -29.98 -40.85 -23.79
C ILE A 79 -29.71 -40.03 -25.05
N VAL A 80 -30.73 -39.38 -25.61
CA VAL A 80 -30.57 -38.55 -26.83
C VAL A 80 -29.74 -37.31 -26.54
N ILE A 81 -29.94 -36.65 -25.39
CA ILE A 81 -29.10 -35.50 -24.98
C ILE A 81 -27.65 -35.95 -24.81
N THR A 82 -27.42 -37.07 -24.13
CA THR A 82 -26.07 -37.61 -23.91
C THR A 82 -25.40 -37.95 -25.25
N LEU A 83 -26.13 -38.51 -26.22
CA LEU A 83 -25.61 -38.75 -27.57
C LEU A 83 -25.22 -37.44 -28.26
N GLY A 84 -26.04 -36.40 -28.18
CA GLY A 84 -25.76 -35.09 -28.76
C GLY A 84 -24.51 -34.43 -28.14
N VAL A 85 -24.42 -34.43 -26.81
CA VAL A 85 -23.25 -33.92 -26.08
C VAL A 85 -22.00 -34.74 -26.41
N THR A 86 -22.12 -36.07 -26.48
CA THR A 86 -21.01 -36.97 -26.83
C THR A 86 -20.50 -36.69 -28.24
N ALA A 87 -21.40 -36.55 -29.23
CA ALA A 87 -21.01 -36.23 -30.60
C ALA A 87 -20.34 -34.86 -30.70
N PHE A 88 -20.85 -33.86 -29.98
CA PHE A 88 -20.27 -32.53 -29.90
C PHE A 88 -18.86 -32.56 -29.26
N LEU A 89 -18.72 -33.18 -28.09
CA LEU A 89 -17.44 -33.30 -27.40
C LEU A 89 -16.44 -34.09 -28.24
N LEU A 90 -16.86 -35.16 -28.92
CA LEU A 90 -16.00 -35.91 -29.82
C LEU A 90 -15.51 -35.06 -30.99
N ALA A 91 -16.36 -34.19 -31.55
CA ALA A 91 -15.96 -33.24 -32.59
C ALA A 91 -14.93 -32.22 -32.06
N VAL A 92 -15.12 -31.73 -30.83
CA VAL A 92 -14.16 -30.82 -30.16
C VAL A 92 -12.83 -31.53 -29.88
N VAL A 93 -12.85 -32.75 -29.33
CA VAL A 93 -11.66 -33.58 -29.09
C VAL A 93 -10.90 -33.78 -30.39
N HIS A 94 -11.61 -34.21 -31.45
CA HIS A 94 -11.00 -34.41 -32.77
C HIS A 94 -10.39 -33.12 -33.32
N ARG A 95 -11.08 -31.98 -33.20
CA ARG A 95 -10.56 -30.69 -33.64
C ARG A 95 -9.35 -30.25 -32.82
N SER A 96 -9.38 -30.43 -31.50
CA SER A 96 -8.28 -30.12 -30.59
C SER A 96 -7.05 -30.95 -30.93
N TRP A 97 -7.23 -32.26 -31.14
CA TRP A 97 -6.16 -33.16 -31.53
C TRP A 97 -5.51 -32.77 -32.86
N GLN A 98 -6.31 -32.34 -33.86
CA GLN A 98 -5.78 -31.81 -35.12
C GLN A 98 -4.94 -30.54 -34.96
N LEU A 99 -5.27 -29.69 -33.97
CA LEU A 99 -4.60 -28.39 -33.76
C LEU A 99 -3.35 -28.52 -32.88
N THR A 100 -3.43 -29.32 -31.81
CA THR A 100 -2.43 -29.38 -30.75
C THR A 100 -1.58 -30.66 -30.84
N GLY A 101 -2.03 -31.69 -31.57
CA GLY A 101 -1.35 -32.99 -31.67
C GLY A 101 -1.45 -33.86 -30.42
N GLY A 102 -2.17 -33.41 -29.39
CA GLY A 102 -2.35 -34.08 -28.12
C GLY A 102 -3.76 -33.90 -27.56
N ASP A 103 -4.11 -34.74 -26.59
CA ASP A 103 -5.44 -34.78 -25.96
C ASP A 103 -5.47 -34.13 -24.56
N GLU A 104 -4.33 -33.58 -24.13
CA GLU A 104 -4.19 -32.96 -22.82
C GLU A 104 -4.61 -31.50 -22.83
N VAL A 105 -5.47 -31.12 -21.88
CA VAL A 105 -5.88 -29.74 -21.63
C VAL A 105 -4.71 -28.97 -21.05
N GLN A 106 -4.17 -28.06 -21.84
CA GLN A 106 -3.05 -27.19 -21.48
C GLN A 106 -3.53 -26.01 -20.63
N ASP A 107 -2.69 -25.57 -19.71
CA ASP A 107 -2.93 -24.34 -18.95
C ASP A 107 -2.80 -23.12 -19.87
N ASP A 108 -3.74 -22.18 -19.75
CA ASP A 108 -3.76 -20.99 -20.60
C ASP A 108 -2.59 -20.05 -20.25
N THR A 109 -1.60 -19.99 -21.15
CA THR A 109 -0.44 -19.10 -21.02
C THR A 109 -0.83 -17.61 -21.01
N GLU A 110 -1.97 -17.25 -21.60
CA GLU A 110 -2.48 -15.89 -21.59
C GLU A 110 -2.97 -15.49 -20.19
N ASP A 111 -3.61 -16.40 -19.48
CA ASP A 111 -4.06 -16.18 -18.10
C ASP A 111 -2.85 -15.97 -17.16
N ARG A 112 -1.78 -16.75 -17.35
CA ARG A 112 -0.50 -16.53 -16.65
C ARG A 112 0.08 -15.14 -16.95
N ARG A 113 0.02 -14.67 -18.21
CA ARG A 113 0.49 -13.34 -18.61
C ARG A 113 -0.36 -12.22 -18.01
N VAL A 114 -1.68 -12.38 -17.94
CA VAL A 114 -2.60 -11.41 -17.33
C VAL A 114 -2.31 -11.25 -15.84
N ARG A 115 -2.14 -12.36 -15.11
CA ARG A 115 -1.74 -12.35 -13.68
C ARG A 115 -0.43 -11.60 -13.46
N LEU A 116 0.58 -11.84 -14.30
CA LEU A 116 1.88 -11.15 -14.19
C LEU A 116 1.77 -9.65 -14.48
N ARG A 117 0.94 -9.24 -15.46
CA ARG A 117 0.71 -7.81 -15.77
C ARG A 117 -0.02 -7.09 -14.64
N ALA A 118 -1.05 -7.70 -14.05
CA ALA A 118 -1.77 -7.15 -12.90
C ALA A 118 -0.82 -6.88 -11.73
N ARG A 119 0.00 -7.88 -11.39
CA ARG A 119 1.00 -7.78 -10.31
C ARG A 119 2.06 -6.70 -10.57
N ARG A 120 2.47 -6.51 -11.83
CA ARG A 120 3.39 -5.42 -12.21
C ARG A 120 2.75 -4.04 -12.04
N GLY A 121 1.46 -3.91 -12.32
CA GLY A 121 0.68 -2.69 -12.07
C GLY A 121 0.62 -2.33 -10.59
N GLU A 122 0.34 -3.30 -9.73
CA GLU A 122 0.32 -3.13 -8.27
C GLU A 122 1.66 -2.64 -7.73
N LEU A 123 2.78 -3.20 -8.20
CA LEU A 123 4.11 -2.76 -7.79
C LEU A 123 4.37 -1.30 -8.17
N THR A 124 4.04 -0.92 -9.41
CA THR A 124 4.20 0.47 -9.85
C THR A 124 3.39 1.41 -8.97
N GLN A 125 2.13 1.06 -8.66
CA GLN A 125 1.28 1.87 -7.78
C GLN A 125 1.86 1.98 -6.36
N ALA A 126 2.35 0.88 -5.78
CA ALA A 126 2.95 0.88 -4.45
C ALA A 126 4.23 1.74 -4.38
N VAL A 127 5.07 1.71 -5.42
CA VAL A 127 6.27 2.55 -5.51
C VAL A 127 5.89 4.03 -5.63
N LEU A 128 4.91 4.36 -6.47
CA LEU A 128 4.42 5.73 -6.62
C LEU A 128 3.83 6.26 -5.30
N ALA A 129 3.02 5.47 -4.60
CA ALA A 129 2.45 5.84 -3.31
C ALA A 129 3.54 6.11 -2.25
N LYS A 130 4.59 5.28 -2.19
CA LYS A 130 5.75 5.51 -1.29
C LYS A 130 6.52 6.78 -1.67
N GLN A 131 6.71 7.06 -2.95
CA GLN A 131 7.34 8.29 -3.41
C GLN A 131 6.52 9.53 -3.05
N ASP A 132 5.20 9.46 -3.17
CA ASP A 132 4.29 10.55 -2.78
C ASP A 132 4.32 10.82 -1.29
N ALA A 133 4.28 9.76 -0.47
CA ALA A 133 4.43 9.87 0.98
C ALA A 133 5.76 10.54 1.37
N TYR A 134 6.88 10.14 0.74
CA TYR A 134 8.18 10.78 0.96
C TYR A 134 8.19 12.26 0.54
N ARG A 135 7.57 12.60 -0.59
CA ARG A 135 7.46 13.99 -1.05
C ARG A 135 6.65 14.85 -0.06
N ARG A 136 5.56 14.32 0.49
CA ARG A 136 4.75 15.01 1.52
C ARG A 136 5.55 15.25 2.79
N LEU A 137 6.21 14.22 3.30
CA LEU A 137 7.06 14.32 4.49
C LEU A 137 8.14 15.41 4.34
N VAL A 138 8.80 15.48 3.17
CA VAL A 138 9.82 16.50 2.92
C VAL A 138 9.23 17.91 2.85
N ARG A 139 8.01 18.07 2.32
CA ARG A 139 7.31 19.36 2.30
C ARG A 139 6.95 19.80 3.73
N GLU A 140 6.32 18.94 4.51
CA GLU A 140 5.98 19.21 5.91
C GLU A 140 7.21 19.60 6.73
N GLN A 141 8.31 18.88 6.57
CA GLN A 141 9.57 19.19 7.25
C GLN A 141 10.17 20.55 6.84
N ARG A 142 10.04 20.94 5.57
CA ARG A 142 10.50 22.26 5.09
C ARG A 142 9.62 23.38 5.64
N GLU A 143 8.31 23.17 5.68
CA GLU A 143 7.37 24.13 6.24
C GLU A 143 7.59 24.32 7.74
N GLU A 144 7.83 23.24 8.49
CA GLU A 144 8.16 23.32 9.92
C GLU A 144 9.45 24.12 10.15
N LEU A 145 10.50 23.87 9.36
CA LEU A 145 11.75 24.63 9.45
C LEU A 145 11.53 26.12 9.14
N ALA A 146 10.78 26.43 8.08
CA ALA A 146 10.47 27.80 7.69
C ALA A 146 9.65 28.54 8.78
N ARG A 147 8.72 27.85 9.45
CA ARG A 147 7.96 28.42 10.59
C ARG A 147 8.87 28.76 11.76
N LEU A 148 9.81 27.87 12.09
CA LEU A 148 10.78 28.10 13.16
C LEU A 148 11.72 29.28 12.84
N GLU A 149 12.19 29.37 11.59
CA GLU A 149 13.03 30.47 11.12
C GLU A 149 12.26 31.82 11.13
N ALA A 150 11.02 31.84 10.65
CA ALA A 150 10.18 33.04 10.67
C ALA A 150 9.88 33.52 12.10
N ALA A 151 9.49 32.60 13.00
CA ALA A 151 9.24 32.93 14.40
C ALA A 151 10.50 33.37 15.16
N ARG A 152 11.69 33.03 14.66
CA ARG A 152 12.96 33.55 15.17
C ARG A 152 13.22 34.97 14.65
N HIS A 153 13.12 35.18 13.34
CA HIS A 153 13.31 36.51 12.73
C HIS A 153 12.37 37.56 13.33
N GLU A 154 11.12 37.20 13.62
CA GLU A 154 10.20 38.11 14.31
C GLU A 154 10.67 38.50 15.71
N ARG A 155 11.26 37.58 16.47
CA ARG A 155 11.80 37.88 17.81
C ARG A 155 13.02 38.79 17.72
N GLU A 156 13.95 38.49 16.81
CA GLU A 156 15.12 39.32 16.58
C GLU A 156 14.74 40.73 16.14
N HIS A 157 13.74 40.87 15.27
CA HIS A 157 13.21 42.18 14.89
C HIS A 157 12.58 42.94 16.06
N ARG A 158 11.80 42.26 16.91
CA ARG A 158 11.22 42.91 18.11
C ARG A 158 12.29 43.34 19.10
N GLU A 159 13.29 42.50 19.36
CA GLU A 159 14.43 42.83 20.22
C GLU A 159 15.22 44.02 19.66
N ALA A 160 15.47 44.04 18.35
CA ALA A 160 16.16 45.15 17.69
C ALA A 160 15.37 46.47 17.81
N GLN A 161 14.06 46.42 17.61
CA GLN A 161 13.18 47.59 17.79
C GLN A 161 13.15 48.08 19.24
N GLU A 162 13.17 47.18 20.21
CA GLU A 162 13.22 47.52 21.63
C GLU A 162 14.55 48.19 21.98
N LEU A 163 15.67 47.64 21.48
CA LEU A 163 17.00 48.24 21.64
C LEU A 163 17.09 49.62 21.00
N GLU A 164 16.55 49.78 19.78
CA GLU A 164 16.51 51.06 19.08
C GLU A 164 15.69 52.09 19.87
N ARG A 165 14.54 51.71 20.43
CA ARG A 165 13.76 52.56 21.34
C ARG A 165 14.55 52.95 22.59
N GLN A 166 15.24 52.00 23.23
CA GLN A 166 16.06 52.28 24.40
C GLN A 166 17.19 53.26 24.08
N ILE A 167 17.85 53.12 22.94
CA ILE A 167 18.90 54.05 22.48
C ILE A 167 18.32 55.44 22.23
N LEU A 168 17.16 55.52 21.57
CA LEU A 168 16.48 56.78 21.32
C LEU A 168 16.10 57.49 22.62
N ASP A 169 15.54 56.77 23.59
CA ASP A 169 15.15 57.31 24.90
C ASP A 169 16.36 57.88 25.66
N VAL A 170 17.47 57.12 25.69
CA VAL A 170 18.74 57.58 26.28
C VAL A 170 19.28 58.82 25.57
N ASN A 171 19.17 58.91 24.24
CA ASN A 171 19.61 60.09 23.49
C ASN A 171 18.74 61.32 23.77
N VAL A 172 17.43 61.14 23.92
CA VAL A 172 16.50 62.20 24.31
C VAL A 172 16.81 62.70 25.71
N ASP A 173 17.04 61.80 26.67
CA ASP A 173 17.44 62.14 28.04
C ASP A 173 18.75 62.92 28.08
N LEU A 174 19.74 62.49 27.30
CA LEU A 174 21.00 63.20 27.17
C LEU A 174 20.80 64.60 26.58
N GLY A 175 19.95 64.73 25.56
CA GLY A 175 19.58 66.02 24.97
C GLY A 175 18.90 66.95 25.97
N ARG A 176 17.95 66.44 26.76
CA ARG A 176 17.29 67.19 27.85
C ARG A 176 18.29 67.67 28.89
N TRP A 177 19.21 66.79 29.30
CA TRP A 177 20.26 67.13 30.27
C TRP A 177 21.19 68.23 29.75
N LEU A 178 21.61 68.14 28.48
CA LEU A 178 22.46 69.15 27.82
C LEU A 178 21.75 70.50 27.72
N GLN A 179 20.45 70.49 27.39
CA GLN A 179 19.66 71.72 27.28
C GLN A 179 19.46 72.38 28.65
N ALA A 180 19.12 71.61 29.68
CA ALA A 180 18.98 72.14 31.05
C ALA A 180 20.25 72.82 31.55
N HIS A 181 21.44 72.31 31.18
CA HIS A 181 22.71 72.95 31.52
C HIS A 181 22.99 74.20 30.69
N LYS A 182 22.58 74.24 29.41
CA LYS A 182 22.65 75.48 28.61
C LYS A 182 21.72 76.57 29.15
N ASP A 183 20.50 76.21 29.54
CA ASP A 183 19.51 77.15 30.09
C ASP A 183 19.95 77.73 31.45
N ALA A 184 20.81 77.01 32.19
CA ALA A 184 21.47 77.49 33.41
C ALA A 184 22.65 78.46 33.16
N GLY A 185 22.92 78.83 31.90
CA GLY A 185 23.92 79.84 31.53
C GLY A 185 25.37 79.33 31.43
N LEU A 186 25.59 78.02 31.41
CA LEU A 186 26.92 77.41 31.27
C LEU A 186 27.45 77.53 29.83
N SER A 187 28.72 77.90 29.68
CA SER A 187 29.38 77.92 28.36
C SER A 187 29.64 76.50 27.84
N SER A 188 29.78 76.33 26.52
CA SER A 188 30.10 75.02 25.92
C SER A 188 31.36 74.38 26.49
N GLU A 189 32.36 75.19 26.88
CA GLU A 189 33.59 74.75 27.56
C GLU A 189 33.30 74.16 28.94
N GLN A 190 32.42 74.79 29.73
CA GLN A 190 32.06 74.33 31.08
C GLN A 190 31.23 73.04 31.05
N ILE A 191 30.41 72.84 30.01
CA ILE A 191 29.66 71.59 29.81
C ILE A 191 30.60 70.44 29.44
N GLU A 192 31.59 70.69 28.57
CA GLU A 192 32.62 69.70 28.26
C GLU A 192 33.47 69.36 29.47
N GLU A 193 33.82 70.36 30.30
CA GLU A 193 34.58 70.15 31.53
C GLU A 193 33.79 69.30 32.53
N ARG A 194 32.49 69.57 32.72
CA ARG A 194 31.58 68.76 33.55
C ARG A 194 31.39 67.33 33.02
N LEU A 195 31.28 67.15 31.71
CA LEU A 195 31.25 65.82 31.10
C LEU A 195 32.59 65.10 31.27
N ALA A 196 33.71 65.81 31.21
CA ALA A 196 35.03 65.25 31.47
C ALA A 196 35.19 64.87 32.94
N GLU A 197 34.69 65.68 33.88
CA GLU A 197 34.61 65.36 35.31
C GLU A 197 33.76 64.10 35.55
N ALA A 198 32.57 64.03 34.96
CA ALA A 198 31.70 62.85 35.06
C ALA A 198 32.35 61.59 34.47
N ARG A 199 33.00 61.70 33.30
CA ARG A 199 33.77 60.60 32.69
C ARG A 199 34.96 60.19 33.56
N ARG A 200 35.66 61.13 34.19
CA ARG A 200 36.79 60.84 35.12
C ARG A 200 36.29 60.17 36.40
N ALA A 201 35.19 60.65 36.98
CA ALA A 201 34.55 60.05 38.16
C ALA A 201 34.03 58.63 37.86
N GLU A 202 33.47 58.42 36.68
CA GLU A 202 33.00 57.11 36.21
C GLU A 202 34.17 56.16 35.86
N ALA A 203 35.29 56.69 35.34
CA ALA A 203 36.52 55.91 35.12
C ALA A 203 37.24 55.54 36.43
N ALA A 204 37.07 56.33 37.50
CA ALA A 204 37.57 56.04 38.85
C ALA A 204 36.67 55.07 39.64
N SER A 205 35.46 54.78 39.14
CA SER A 205 34.59 53.72 39.66
C SER A 205 35.26 52.34 39.50
N LYS A 206 34.91 51.38 40.37
CA LYS A 206 35.41 50.00 40.33
C LYS A 206 35.23 49.30 38.98
N GLU A 207 34.34 49.79 38.13
CA GLU A 207 34.11 49.26 36.79
C GLU A 207 33.86 50.42 35.83
N SER A 208 34.78 50.64 34.89
CA SER A 208 34.64 51.74 33.93
C SER A 208 33.56 51.44 32.88
N ARG A 209 32.92 52.48 32.34
CA ARG A 209 31.94 52.36 31.26
C ARG A 209 32.50 51.63 30.02
N GLN A 210 33.77 51.86 29.67
CA GLN A 210 34.43 51.15 28.58
C GLN A 210 34.56 49.65 28.87
N GLU A 211 34.82 49.28 30.12
CA GLU A 211 34.90 47.89 30.55
C GLU A 211 33.53 47.20 30.52
N ARG A 212 32.44 47.88 30.95
CA ARG A 212 31.06 47.39 30.79
C ARG A 212 30.68 47.17 29.33
N VAL A 213 30.97 48.14 28.46
CA VAL A 213 30.72 48.01 27.02
C VAL A 213 31.55 46.87 26.42
N GLY A 214 32.79 46.68 26.88
CA GLY A 214 33.64 45.55 26.51
C GLY A 214 33.04 44.20 26.93
N LYS A 215 32.56 44.07 28.17
CA LYS A 215 31.89 42.88 28.70
C LYS A 215 30.61 42.56 27.93
N LEU A 216 29.77 43.56 27.67
CA LEU A 216 28.56 43.43 26.83
C LEU A 216 28.88 42.96 25.41
N ARG A 217 29.91 43.53 24.77
CA ARG A 217 30.37 43.08 23.44
C ARG A 217 30.85 41.62 23.45
N ALA A 218 31.58 41.23 24.50
CA ALA A 218 32.05 39.85 24.65
C ALA A 218 30.91 38.86 24.91
N GLU A 219 29.90 39.23 25.70
CA GLU A 219 28.69 38.44 25.90
C GLU A 219 27.88 38.27 24.61
N PHE A 220 27.69 39.35 23.84
CA PHE A 220 27.03 39.29 22.53
C PHE A 220 27.77 38.35 21.58
N ALA A 221 29.10 38.49 21.48
CA ALA A 221 29.91 37.61 20.64
C ALA A 221 29.85 36.14 21.08
N ARG A 222 29.71 35.85 22.39
CA ARG A 222 29.47 34.49 22.88
C ARG A 222 28.09 33.97 22.50
N ARG A 223 27.04 34.77 22.70
CA ARG A 223 25.66 34.40 22.34
C ARG A 223 25.51 34.11 20.85
N GLU A 224 26.13 34.90 19.98
CA GLU A 224 26.13 34.64 18.54
C GLU A 224 26.80 33.32 18.19
N ARG A 225 27.96 33.01 18.80
CA ARG A 225 28.66 31.73 18.57
C ARG A 225 27.82 30.54 19.02
N GLU A 226 27.23 30.63 20.21
CA GLU A 226 26.34 29.58 20.74
C GLU A 226 25.10 29.39 19.83
N GLN A 227 24.51 30.47 19.33
CA GLN A 227 23.40 30.40 18.38
C GLN A 227 23.82 29.77 17.05
N ALA A 228 24.97 30.16 16.50
CA ALA A 228 25.49 29.59 15.25
C ALA A 228 25.79 28.09 15.38
N GLU A 229 26.29 27.64 16.54
CA GLU A 229 26.49 26.22 16.83
C GLU A 229 25.18 25.45 16.92
N ARG A 230 24.17 25.97 17.66
CA ARG A 230 22.84 25.37 17.74
C ARG A 230 22.19 25.25 16.36
N GLU A 231 22.35 26.25 15.52
CA GLU A 231 21.82 26.25 14.16
C GLU A 231 22.49 25.18 13.27
N ARG A 232 23.82 25.07 13.35
CA ARG A 232 24.56 24.00 12.68
C ARG A 232 24.10 22.63 13.16
N GLU A 233 23.82 22.48 14.46
CA GLU A 233 23.35 21.23 15.03
C GLU A 233 21.95 20.86 14.53
N ILE A 234 21.01 21.81 14.48
CA ILE A 234 19.66 21.60 13.94
C ILE A 234 19.74 21.18 12.46
N ARG A 235 20.52 21.89 11.64
CA ARG A 235 20.72 21.56 10.22
C ARG A 235 21.36 20.17 10.07
N ARG A 236 22.29 19.80 10.94
CA ARG A 236 22.94 18.47 10.96
C ARG A 236 21.95 17.37 11.31
N ARG A 237 21.16 17.53 12.39
CA ARG A 237 20.09 16.59 12.79
C ARG A 237 19.06 16.42 11.67
N PHE A 238 18.69 17.50 11.01
CA PHE A 238 17.78 17.47 9.86
C PHE A 238 18.34 16.66 8.69
N ARG A 239 19.61 16.90 8.30
CA ARG A 239 20.29 16.14 7.24
C ARG A 239 20.39 14.65 7.58
N ILE A 240 20.66 14.30 8.84
CA ILE A 240 20.72 12.91 9.30
C ILE A 240 19.35 12.25 9.16
N ARG A 241 18.28 12.87 9.69
CA ARG A 241 16.90 12.37 9.57
C ARG A 241 16.49 12.17 8.10
N GLN A 242 16.82 13.10 7.21
CA GLN A 242 16.52 12.95 5.79
C GLN A 242 17.25 11.76 5.14
N ARG A 243 18.53 11.56 5.49
CA ARG A 243 19.32 10.42 5.00
C ARG A 243 18.75 9.10 5.50
N GLU A 244 18.35 9.03 6.77
CA GLU A 244 17.72 7.86 7.37
C GLU A 244 16.38 7.53 6.71
N ALA A 245 15.49 8.51 6.54
CA ALA A 245 14.22 8.34 5.85
C ALA A 245 14.42 7.84 4.41
N ARG A 246 15.39 8.40 3.68
CA ARG A 246 15.73 7.95 2.32
C ARG A 246 16.31 6.54 2.30
N LYS A 247 17.12 6.17 3.30
CA LYS A 247 17.67 4.82 3.47
C LYS A 247 16.56 3.82 3.77
N GLN A 248 15.66 4.13 4.68
CA GLN A 248 14.48 3.32 5.01
C GLN A 248 13.57 3.11 3.79
N MET A 249 13.28 4.18 3.03
CA MET A 249 12.50 4.07 1.79
C MET A 249 13.16 3.12 0.78
N ARG A 250 14.47 3.25 0.55
CA ARG A 250 15.21 2.37 -0.36
C ARG A 250 15.25 0.92 0.14
N ALA A 251 15.45 0.70 1.44
CA ALA A 251 15.43 -0.61 2.05
C ALA A 251 14.06 -1.28 1.93
N ALA A 252 12.97 -0.54 2.17
CA ALA A 252 11.61 -1.03 2.03
C ALA A 252 11.28 -1.40 0.57
N ILE A 253 11.71 -0.60 -0.41
CA ILE A 253 11.55 -0.91 -1.83
C ILE A 253 12.34 -2.18 -2.21
N ARG A 254 13.56 -2.33 -1.69
CA ARG A 254 14.38 -3.53 -1.94
C ARG A 254 13.74 -4.77 -1.31
N ALA A 255 13.29 -4.70 -0.07
CA ALA A 255 12.63 -5.81 0.62
C ALA A 255 11.33 -6.24 -0.09
N ASP A 256 10.53 -5.30 -0.61
CA ASP A 256 9.35 -5.65 -1.43
C ASP A 256 9.75 -6.37 -2.72
N ARG A 257 10.83 -5.91 -3.39
CA ARG A 257 11.35 -6.61 -4.58
C ARG A 257 11.87 -8.00 -4.26
N GLU A 258 12.57 -8.19 -3.15
CA GLU A 258 13.10 -9.50 -2.72
C GLU A 258 11.98 -10.47 -2.33
N ARG A 259 10.95 -10.00 -1.59
CA ARG A 259 9.76 -10.80 -1.29
C ARG A 259 9.05 -11.27 -2.56
N GLN A 260 8.99 -10.40 -3.57
CA GLN A 260 8.39 -10.76 -4.84
C GLN A 260 9.26 -11.67 -5.69
N ALA A 261 10.59 -11.51 -5.67
CA ALA A 261 11.52 -12.42 -6.34
C ALA A 261 11.37 -13.84 -5.79
N ARG A 262 11.27 -14.00 -4.46
CA ARG A 262 10.98 -15.30 -3.83
C ARG A 262 9.60 -15.86 -4.19
N ALA A 263 8.62 -14.98 -4.45
CA ALA A 263 7.28 -15.38 -4.89
C ALA A 263 7.14 -15.46 -6.42
N GLN A 264 8.23 -15.28 -7.17
CA GLN A 264 8.32 -15.43 -8.63
C GLN A 264 9.29 -16.55 -9.01
N ASP A 265 9.96 -17.17 -8.03
CA ASP A 265 10.83 -18.32 -8.25
C ASP A 265 9.95 -19.51 -8.67
N PRO A 266 9.95 -19.90 -9.95
CA PRO A 266 9.10 -20.98 -10.46
C PRO A 266 9.62 -22.36 -10.04
N ASP A 267 10.80 -22.43 -9.43
CA ASP A 267 11.53 -23.68 -9.17
C ASP A 267 11.27 -24.26 -7.75
N LEU A 268 10.30 -23.71 -7.00
CA LEU A 268 9.87 -24.23 -5.69
C LEU A 268 8.46 -24.84 -5.67
N GLU A 269 7.71 -24.78 -6.78
CA GLU A 269 6.61 -25.73 -7.00
C GLU A 269 7.24 -26.96 -7.65
N GLY A 270 7.72 -27.84 -6.78
CA GLY A 270 8.24 -29.15 -7.18
C GLY A 270 7.24 -29.89 -8.04
N ASP A 271 7.79 -30.58 -9.03
CA ASP A 271 7.16 -31.65 -9.79
C ASP A 271 6.93 -32.83 -8.82
N ASP A 272 5.92 -32.72 -7.95
CA ASP A 272 5.40 -33.79 -7.07
C ASP A 272 3.87 -33.86 -7.15
#